data_AF-A0A948KIB6-F1
#
_entry.id   AF-A0A948KIB6-F1
#
_cell.length_a   1.000
_cell.length_b   1.000
_cell.length_c   1.000
_cell.angle_alpha   90.00
_cell.angle_beta   90.00
_cell.angle_gamma   90.00
#
_symmetry.space_group_name_H-M   'P 1'
#
loop_
_entity.id
_entity.type
_entity.pdbx_description
1 polymer ?
#
loop_
_entity_poly.entity_id
_entity_poly.type
_entity_poly.pdbx_seq_one_letter_code
_entity_poly.pdbx_strand_id
1 'polypeptide(L)' 'YICQLCGVKTRPDIKNQYHPKRPELDHIVPLSLGGEHTKQNTQCLCRQCNMTKNNTGVGDQLRLFG' A
#
# COMPACT_ATOMS: atom_id res chain seq x y z
N TYR A 1 4.25 11.58 -2.68
CA TYR A 1 3.36 10.48 -2.25
C TYR A 1 2.64 9.92 -3.46
N ILE A 2 3.06 8.73 -3.92
CA ILE A 2 2.50 8.04 -5.09
C ILE A 2 2.16 6.62 -4.65
N CYS A 3 0.94 6.18 -4.95
CA CYS A 3 0.50 4.82 -4.65
C CYS A 3 1.35 3.81 -5.44
N GLN A 4 1.96 2.86 -4.74
CA GLN A 4 2.83 1.86 -5.34
C GLN A 4 2.07 0.77 -6.12
N LEU A 5 0.75 0.64 -5.93
CA LEU A 5 -0.09 -0.30 -6.69
C LEU A 5 -0.70 0.32 -7.94
N CYS A 6 -1.27 1.52 -7.85
CA CYS A 6 -1.98 2.14 -8.98
C CYS A 6 -1.25 3.31 -9.64
N GLY A 7 -0.08 3.72 -9.12
CA GLY A 7 0.72 4.83 -9.66
C GLY A 7 0.09 6.23 -9.49
N VAL A 8 -1.09 6.34 -8.88
CA VAL A 8 -1.77 7.63 -8.69
C VAL A 8 -1.10 8.44 -7.57
N LYS A 9 -0.94 9.75 -7.80
CA LYS A 9 -0.51 10.69 -6.77
C LYS A 9 -1.54 10.73 -5.64
N THR A 10 -1.12 10.34 -4.44
CA THR A 10 -1.98 10.40 -3.26
C THR A 10 -2.09 11.83 -2.76
N ARG A 11 -3.20 12.12 -2.08
CA ARG A 11 -3.59 13.45 -1.63
C ARG A 11 -3.54 13.55 -0.10
N PRO A 12 -2.37 13.84 0.49
CA PRO A 12 -2.21 14.01 1.93
C PRO A 12 -2.94 15.26 2.46
N ASP A 13 -3.28 16.21 1.58
CA ASP A 13 -4.03 17.43 1.87
C ASP A 13 -5.48 17.16 2.29
N ILE A 14 -6.00 15.97 2.01
CA ILE A 14 -7.39 15.63 2.30
C ILE A 14 -7.55 15.23 3.77
N LYS A 15 -8.26 16.08 4.51
CA LYS A 15 -8.65 15.81 5.91
C LYS A 15 -9.66 14.66 6.05
N ASN A 16 -10.40 14.33 4.98
CA ASN A 16 -11.35 13.23 5.01
C ASN A 16 -10.62 11.88 5.04
N GLN A 17 -10.72 11.21 6.18
CA GLN A 17 -10.09 9.92 6.42
C GLN A 17 -10.58 8.79 5.49
N TYR A 18 -11.77 8.92 4.92
CA TYR A 18 -12.38 7.91 4.03
C TYR A 18 -12.09 8.16 2.56
N HIS A 19 -11.34 9.21 2.22
CA HIS A 19 -11.10 9.55 0.83
C HIS A 19 -10.25 8.48 0.12
N PRO A 20 -10.66 7.98 -1.07
CA PRO A 20 -9.98 6.86 -1.75
C PRO A 20 -8.52 7.14 -2.09
N LYS A 21 -8.16 8.41 -2.36
CA LYS A 21 -6.79 8.85 -2.68
C LYS A 21 -5.93 9.25 -1.47
N ARG A 22 -6.40 9.03 -0.24
CA ARG A 22 -5.62 9.35 0.96
C ARG A 22 -4.39 8.42 1.03
N PRO A 23 -3.19 8.91 1.33
CA PRO A 23 -2.03 8.06 1.56
C PRO A 23 -2.18 7.24 2.85
N GLU A 24 -1.93 5.95 2.76
CA GLU A 24 -1.84 5.01 3.89
C GLU A 24 -0.52 4.24 3.80
N LEU A 25 0.06 3.95 4.96
CA LEU A 25 1.25 3.12 5.08
C LEU A 25 0.80 1.66 5.19
N ASP A 26 1.22 0.84 4.24
CA ASP A 26 0.87 -0.57 4.17
C ASP A 26 2.13 -1.44 4.10
N HIS A 27 2.03 -2.68 4.56
CA HIS A 27 3.12 -3.64 4.47
C HIS A 27 3.07 -4.36 3.12
N ILE A 28 4.18 -4.40 2.39
CA ILE A 28 4.28 -5.11 1.10
C ILE A 28 3.89 -6.57 1.30
N VAL A 29 4.56 -7.24 2.25
CA VAL A 29 4.18 -8.55 2.79
C VAL A 29 3.46 -8.32 4.12
N PRO A 30 2.19 -8.74 4.28
CA PRO A 30 1.46 -8.66 5.53
C PRO A 30 2.20 -9.39 6.66
N LEU A 31 2.15 -8.82 7.87
CA LEU A 31 2.74 -9.43 9.07
C LEU A 31 2.14 -10.82 9.35
N SER A 32 0.85 -10.99 9.06
CA SER A 32 0.14 -12.27 9.21
C SER A 32 0.68 -13.39 8.31
N LEU A 33 1.37 -13.05 7.21
CA LEU A 33 2.00 -13.97 6.27
C LEU A 33 3.51 -14.08 6.50
N GLY A 34 4.02 -13.58 7.63
CA GLY A 34 5.45 -13.60 7.96
C GLY A 34 6.24 -12.41 7.40
N GLY A 35 5.56 -11.34 6.97
CA GLY A 35 6.24 -10.10 6.59
C GLY A 35 6.95 -9.44 7.76
N GLU A 36 8.09 -8.80 7.50
CA GLU A 36 8.85 -8.10 8.53
C GLU A 36 8.25 -6.72 8.86
N HIS A 37 8.36 -6.27 10.11
CA HIS A 37 8.01 -4.90 10.50
C HIS A 37 9.17 -3.94 10.24
N THR A 38 9.62 -3.84 8.99
CA THR A 38 10.76 -3.01 8.58
C THR A 38 10.33 -1.96 7.57
N LYS A 39 11.06 -0.84 7.49
CA LYS A 39 10.80 0.20 6.49
C LYS A 39 10.85 -0.34 5.06
N GLN A 40 11.68 -1.35 4.82
CA GLN A 40 11.81 -2.01 3.51
C GLN A 40 10.54 -2.76 3.11
N ASN A 41 9.86 -3.35 4.10
CA ASN A 41 8.56 -4.00 3.90
C ASN A 41 7.38 -3.03 3.98
N THR A 42 7.60 -1.71 4.02
CA THR A 42 6.50 -0.73 3.99
C THR A 42 6.43 0.01 2.66
N GLN A 43 5.21 0.33 2.22
CA GLN A 43 4.94 1.06 0.99
C GLN A 43 3.81 2.07 1.18
N CYS A 44 3.81 3.11 0.34
CA CYS A 44 2.71 4.06 0.29
C CYS A 44 1.63 3.56 -0.66
N LEU A 45 0.42 3.33 -0.14
CA LEU A 45 -0.76 3.02 -0.93
C LEU A 45 -1.81 4.12 -0.79
N CYS A 46 -2.69 4.24 -1.79
CA CYS A 46 -3.93 4.97 -1.57
C CYS A 46 -4.90 4.08 -0.77
N ARG A 47 -5.76 4.69 0.03
CA ARG A 47 -6.77 3.98 0.83
C ARG A 47 -7.57 2.97 0.04
N GLN A 48 -7.97 3.32 -1.18
CA GLN A 48 -8.72 2.40 -2.05
C GLN A 48 -7.92 1.13 -2.37
N CYS A 49 -6.67 1.27 -2.84
CA CYS A 49 -5.81 0.13 -3.13
C CYS A 49 -5.46 -0.65 -1.86
N ASN A 50 -5.27 0.03 -0.73
CA ASN A 50 -5.02 -0.62 0.55
C ASN A 50 -6.21 -1.49 0.98
N MET A 51 -7.43 -0.97 0.88
CA MET A 51 -8.66 -1.72 1.17
C MET A 51 -8.87 -2.90 0.22
N THR A 52 -8.54 -2.75 -1.07
CA THR A 52 -8.60 -3.84 -2.05
C THR A 52 -7.55 -4.91 -1.78
N LYS A 53 -6.33 -4.52 -1.37
CA LYS A 53 -5.24 -5.45 -1.05
C LYS A 53 -5.55 -6.31 0.18
N ASN A 54 -6.14 -5.72 1.23
CA ASN A 54 -6.53 -6.46 2.43
C ASN A 54 -5.34 -7.31 2.96
N ASN A 55 -5.58 -8.55 3.38
CA ASN A 55 -4.56 -9.49 3.84
C ASN A 55 -4.00 -10.39 2.73
N THR A 56 -4.36 -10.16 1.46
CA THR A 56 -3.68 -10.86 0.37
C THR A 56 -2.35 -10.15 0.19
N GLY A 57 -1.30 -10.74 0.75
CA GLY A 57 0.05 -10.23 0.57
C GLY A 57 0.41 -10.34 -0.88
N VAL A 58 0.13 -9.29 -1.65
CA VAL A 58 0.34 -9.17 -3.11
C VAL A 58 0.39 -10.56 -3.74
N GLY A 59 -0.76 -11.25 -3.76
CA GLY A 59 -0.90 -12.44 -4.58
C GLY A 59 -0.55 -12.02 -6.00
N ASP A 60 0.53 -12.60 -6.52
CA ASP A 60 1.16 -12.37 -7.83
C ASP A 60 2.23 -11.27 -7.89
N GLN A 61 3.35 -11.51 -7.20
CA GLN A 61 4.68 -11.59 -7.81
C GLN A 61 4.98 -10.67 -9.03
N LEU A 62 5.09 -9.34 -8.86
CA LEU A 62 5.59 -8.45 -9.94
C LEU A 62 6.53 -7.33 -9.45
N ARG A 63 7.44 -7.65 -8.53
CA ARG A 63 8.68 -6.86 -8.32
C ARG A 63 9.94 -7.71 -8.40
N LEU A 64 9.94 -8.69 -9.29
CA LEU A 64 11.10 -9.56 -9.49
C LEU A 64 12.12 -9.03 -10.50
N PHE A 65 11.82 -7.99 -11.28
CA PHE A 65 12.82 -7.31 -12.11
C PHE A 65 12.52 -5.82 -12.25
N GLY A 66 13.52 -5.00 -11.92
CA GLY A 66 13.55 -3.55 -12.06
C GLY A 66 14.91 -3.04 -11.64
#